data_AF-A0A9W8XSX9-F1
#
_entry.id   AF-A0A9W8XSX9-F1
#
_cell.length_a   1.000
_cell.length_b   1.000
_cell.length_c   1.000
_cell.angle_alpha   90.00
_cell.angle_beta   90.00
_cell.angle_gamma   90.00
#
_symmetry.space_group_name_H-M   'P 1'
#
loop_
_entity.id
_entity.type
_entity.pdbx_description
1 polymer ?
#
loop_
_entity_poly.entity_id
_entity_poly.type
_entity_poly.pdbx_seq_one_letter_code
_entity_poly.pdbx_strand_id
1 'polypeptide(L)'
;MGQGGSAEAPHLSLEQLNHKLAQRFAQKSYTPLELYCFNSVFRSLADTESGVKYWSESTLCRFLELPDSLAVGPILFQMSSYLGAFPFPSQAPAILTYEALLKVVTILTERYGAVIKKRNRELWLRELYRSLAVHDRGLRPDDGDTGQDEKPESQPGGGGSQGFAIDAPEEGGEDDEDDELVLAALDYMDADEVFKHGEHSDVRHSIIPTDNFLKLVELLLLIAPIDAQESLSSFTGELTAERKENLRRTASGILSSFGVSTTQPGITYRTFNTVVSSCLPYLFNGLNPLFEHFLFAKDFDLSKRKPGSSSPTVEKHPVIPAPKPVLDPVLRDPGEILDLTTLSQLSFFLRGSDLFRRLRPLYSGNTHGFSMGSFEKQSFHWRAPTILLVSGRLLPAEPSSTRERAFADSLPPKRYPSSVTPDTSSSDQIITFGAYIPAQWKLTHKGCFGDASTVLFQLSPVHDVFHASSYSEDYVYFNRPPTHPSGLGLGTPVPRQSASSSTHSHAIFRPGPVSLHLDDALEFGVFTHLAEGGGSFHPSRLPVRKSKNWQDRFEIDSLEVWGCGGDEVADAQRKEWAFQEREAEARRRINLGTGDVDADRELLKMAGLVGQGHSGGSV
;
A
#
# COMPACT_ATOMS: atom_id res chain seq x y z
N MET A 1 68.77 15.41 -7.22
CA MET A 1 67.78 15.80 -6.21
C MET A 1 66.48 16.09 -6.93
N GLY A 2 65.33 15.49 -6.70
CA GLY A 2 64.92 14.27 -6.03
C GLY A 2 63.56 13.95 -6.66
N GLN A 3 63.44 12.84 -7.39
CA GLN A 3 62.13 12.35 -7.81
C GLN A 3 61.50 11.72 -6.58
N GLY A 4 60.54 12.41 -5.97
CA GLY A 4 59.66 11.83 -4.96
C GLY A 4 58.80 10.81 -5.66
N GLY A 5 59.01 9.52 -5.36
CA GLY A 5 58.10 8.47 -5.79
C GLY A 5 56.73 8.74 -5.18
N SER A 6 55.70 8.89 -6.01
CA SER A 6 54.32 8.65 -5.58
C SER A 6 54.28 7.23 -5.06
N ALA A 7 54.11 7.06 -3.75
CA ALA A 7 53.73 5.78 -3.20
C ALA A 7 52.36 5.44 -3.77
N GLU A 8 52.31 4.37 -4.56
CA GLU A 8 51.10 3.71 -5.00
C GLU A 8 50.27 3.39 -3.76
N ALA A 9 49.03 3.87 -3.69
CA ALA A 9 48.16 3.61 -2.55
C ALA A 9 47.97 2.08 -2.43
N PRO A 10 48.06 1.50 -1.22
CA PRO A 10 47.93 0.05 -1.08
C PRO A 10 46.54 -0.40 -1.55
N HIS A 11 46.48 -1.26 -2.57
CA HIS A 11 45.25 -1.89 -3.02
C HIS A 11 44.67 -2.73 -1.87
N LEU A 12 43.58 -2.26 -1.26
CA LEU A 12 42.88 -2.97 -0.19
C LEU A 12 42.20 -4.22 -0.77
N SER A 13 42.22 -5.33 -0.04
CA SER A 13 41.46 -6.52 -0.42
C SER A 13 39.95 -6.29 -0.28
N LEU A 14 39.12 -7.05 -0.99
CA LEU A 14 37.65 -6.98 -0.87
C LEU A 14 37.17 -7.19 0.58
N GLU A 15 37.83 -8.09 1.32
CA GLU A 15 37.54 -8.30 2.75
C GLU A 15 37.86 -7.07 3.59
N GLN A 16 39.00 -6.41 3.34
CA GLN A 16 39.38 -5.18 4.03
C GLN A 16 38.41 -4.03 3.71
N LEU A 17 37.92 -3.94 2.48
CA LEU A 17 36.92 -2.94 2.09
C LEU A 17 35.57 -3.20 2.77
N ASN A 18 35.11 -4.45 2.80
CA ASN A 18 33.91 -4.83 3.56
C ASN A 18 34.01 -4.45 5.04
N HIS A 19 35.13 -4.77 5.67
CA HIS A 19 35.40 -4.44 7.06
C HIS A 19 35.38 -2.92 7.29
N LYS A 20 36.05 -2.18 6.41
CA LYS A 20 36.09 -0.70 6.45
C LYS A 20 34.68 -0.11 6.33
N LEU A 21 33.84 -0.64 5.42
CA LEU A 21 32.46 -0.17 5.27
C LEU A 21 31.63 -0.44 6.54
N ALA A 22 31.67 -1.67 7.06
CA ALA A 22 30.93 -2.03 8.27
C ALA A 22 31.32 -1.18 9.48
N GLN A 23 32.62 -0.92 9.66
CA GLN A 23 33.11 0.00 10.70
C GLN A 23 32.57 1.43 10.51
N ARG A 24 32.49 1.91 9.27
CA ARG A 24 31.95 3.25 8.97
C ARG A 24 30.47 3.34 9.27
N PHE A 25 29.68 2.35 8.89
CA PHE A 25 28.27 2.27 9.29
C PHE A 25 28.13 2.27 10.81
N ALA A 26 28.91 1.46 11.53
CA ALA A 26 28.89 1.44 12.99
C ALA A 26 29.11 2.85 13.59
N GLN A 27 30.13 3.58 13.11
CA GLN A 27 30.52 4.87 13.66
C GLN A 27 29.59 6.04 13.30
N LYS A 28 28.91 5.97 12.15
CA LYS A 28 28.16 7.12 11.60
C LYS A 28 26.65 6.94 11.65
N SER A 29 26.16 5.70 11.59
CA SER A 29 24.73 5.40 11.50
C SER A 29 24.10 5.03 12.85
N TYR A 30 24.91 4.83 13.89
CA TYR A 30 24.44 4.34 15.20
C TYR A 30 25.07 5.07 16.37
N THR A 31 24.32 5.11 17.47
CA THR A 31 24.81 5.53 18.78
C THR A 31 25.59 4.39 19.46
N PRO A 32 26.48 4.71 20.43
CA PRO A 32 27.18 3.69 21.20
C PRO A 32 26.25 2.71 21.93
N LEU A 33 25.07 3.17 22.35
CA LEU A 33 24.08 2.35 23.03
C LEU A 33 23.44 1.33 22.08
N GLU A 34 23.04 1.77 20.89
CA GLU A 34 22.47 0.87 19.86
C GLU A 34 23.49 -0.20 19.45
N LEU A 35 24.77 0.17 19.27
CA LEU A 35 25.82 -0.82 18.97
C LEU A 35 26.04 -1.81 20.11
N TYR A 36 25.93 -1.36 21.37
CA TYR A 36 25.99 -2.27 22.52
C TYR A 36 24.81 -3.26 22.50
N CYS A 37 23.59 -2.78 22.28
CA CYS A 37 22.40 -3.62 22.15
C CYS A 37 22.55 -4.61 21.01
N PHE A 38 22.93 -4.14 19.82
CA PHE A 38 23.19 -4.96 18.64
C PHE A 38 24.22 -6.06 18.92
N ASN A 39 25.33 -5.71 19.56
CA ASN A 39 26.37 -6.67 19.94
C ASN A 39 25.88 -7.71 20.93
N SER A 40 25.12 -7.29 21.94
CA SER A 40 24.52 -8.19 22.92
C SER A 40 23.56 -9.17 22.25
N VAL A 41 22.66 -8.67 21.39
CA VAL A 41 21.70 -9.48 20.63
C VAL A 41 22.44 -10.48 19.76
N PHE A 42 23.37 -10.01 18.91
CA PHE A 42 24.15 -10.87 18.02
C PHE A 42 24.86 -11.98 18.79
N ARG A 43 25.63 -11.63 19.85
CA ARG A 43 26.43 -12.60 20.60
C ARG A 43 25.59 -13.60 21.39
N SER A 44 24.40 -13.21 21.84
CA SER A 44 23.51 -14.08 22.61
C SER A 44 22.89 -15.21 21.79
N LEU A 45 22.74 -15.00 20.48
CA LEU A 45 22.06 -15.93 19.57
C LEU A 45 22.98 -16.52 18.49
N ALA A 46 24.21 -16.01 18.34
CA ALA A 46 25.13 -16.47 17.31
C ALA A 46 25.62 -17.90 17.56
N ASP A 47 25.56 -18.71 16.52
CA ASP A 47 26.22 -19.99 16.43
C ASP A 47 27.73 -19.78 16.23
N THR A 48 28.55 -20.78 16.56
CA THR A 48 30.01 -20.72 16.38
C THR A 48 30.49 -21.96 15.65
N GLU A 49 31.13 -21.77 14.51
CA GLU A 49 31.72 -22.85 13.71
C GLU A 49 33.09 -22.41 13.21
N SER A 50 34.10 -23.25 13.38
CA SER A 50 35.49 -22.96 12.95
C SER A 50 36.04 -21.61 13.44
N GLY A 51 35.58 -21.14 14.61
CA GLY A 51 35.99 -19.86 15.19
C GLY A 51 35.24 -18.63 14.67
N VAL A 52 34.34 -18.79 13.69
CA VAL A 52 33.49 -17.72 13.15
C VAL A 52 32.13 -17.76 13.83
N LYS A 53 31.66 -16.60 14.29
CA LYS A 53 30.30 -16.42 14.82
C LYS A 53 29.36 -15.95 13.73
N TYR A 54 28.21 -16.61 13.59
CA TYR A 54 27.23 -16.30 12.55
C TYR A 54 25.80 -16.59 13.01
N TRP A 55 24.84 -16.08 12.25
CA TRP A 55 23.42 -16.41 12.40
C TRP A 55 22.95 -17.31 11.27
N SER A 56 22.36 -18.45 11.62
CA SER A 56 21.65 -19.32 10.67
C SER A 56 20.27 -18.75 10.30
N GLU A 57 19.67 -19.28 9.24
CA GLU A 57 18.27 -18.97 8.86
C GLU A 57 17.33 -19.17 10.05
N SER A 58 17.45 -20.30 10.74
CA SER A 58 16.59 -20.63 11.88
C SER A 58 16.70 -19.60 13.02
N THR A 59 17.91 -19.07 13.25
CA THR A 59 18.17 -18.05 14.26
C THR A 59 17.56 -16.71 13.85
N LEU A 60 17.73 -16.31 12.59
CA LEU A 60 17.13 -15.07 12.07
C LEU A 60 15.60 -15.12 12.14
N CYS A 61 14.98 -16.20 11.66
CA CYS A 61 13.53 -16.38 11.68
C CYS A 61 12.95 -16.36 13.09
N ARG A 62 13.62 -17.03 14.04
CA ARG A 62 13.21 -17.05 15.45
C ARG A 62 13.35 -15.67 16.09
N PHE A 63 14.43 -14.95 15.80
CA PHE A 63 14.67 -13.61 16.33
C PHE A 63 13.63 -12.60 15.85
N LEU A 64 13.31 -12.62 14.55
CA LEU A 64 12.30 -11.77 13.93
C LEU A 64 10.86 -12.26 14.20
N GLU A 65 10.70 -13.39 14.90
CA GLU A 65 9.41 -14.00 15.22
C GLU A 65 8.52 -14.24 13.98
N LEU A 66 9.14 -14.65 12.87
CA LEU A 66 8.45 -14.83 11.59
C LEU A 66 7.43 -15.99 11.68
N PRO A 67 6.21 -15.83 11.16
CA PRO A 67 5.22 -16.89 11.16
C PRO A 67 5.58 -17.96 10.10
N ASP A 68 5.90 -19.18 10.56
CA ASP A 68 6.21 -20.33 9.71
C ASP A 68 5.12 -20.61 8.65
N SER A 69 3.86 -20.30 8.97
CA SER A 69 2.74 -20.50 8.05
C SER A 69 2.79 -19.66 6.77
N LEU A 70 3.55 -18.56 6.75
CA LEU A 70 3.75 -17.75 5.53
C LEU A 70 4.96 -18.23 4.71
N ALA A 71 5.76 -19.16 5.24
CA ALA A 71 6.96 -19.71 4.58
C ALA A 71 7.92 -18.62 4.03
N VAL A 72 8.03 -17.50 4.75
CA VAL A 72 8.82 -16.32 4.33
C VAL A 72 10.28 -16.35 4.82
N GLY A 73 10.62 -17.25 5.73
CA GLY A 73 11.95 -17.40 6.32
C GLY A 73 13.09 -17.50 5.29
N PRO A 74 13.02 -18.43 4.32
CA PRO A 74 14.06 -18.58 3.30
C PRO A 74 14.26 -17.30 2.46
N ILE A 75 13.17 -16.56 2.21
CA ILE A 75 13.18 -15.34 1.39
C ILE A 75 13.89 -14.22 2.14
N LEU A 76 13.56 -13.99 3.41
CA LEU A 76 14.25 -12.97 4.22
C LEU A 76 15.70 -13.36 4.51
N PHE A 77 16.01 -14.64 4.65
CA PHE A 77 17.39 -15.08 4.80
C PHE A 77 18.21 -14.90 3.52
N GLN A 78 17.65 -15.22 2.35
CA GLN A 78 18.27 -14.91 1.05
C GLN A 78 18.52 -13.40 0.91
N MET A 79 17.50 -12.59 1.17
CA MET A 79 17.58 -11.12 1.15
C MET A 79 18.69 -10.61 2.06
N SER A 80 18.72 -11.08 3.31
CA SER A 80 19.73 -10.70 4.31
C SER A 80 21.13 -11.17 3.92
N SER A 81 21.27 -12.38 3.38
CA SER A 81 22.56 -12.93 2.95
C SER A 81 23.13 -12.17 1.75
N TYR A 82 22.27 -11.73 0.82
CA TYR A 82 22.68 -10.88 -0.29
C TYR A 82 23.11 -9.50 0.20
N LEU A 83 22.28 -8.83 1.01
CA LEU A 83 22.60 -7.50 1.56
C LEU A 83 23.83 -7.54 2.49
N GLY A 84 24.09 -8.68 3.14
CA GLY A 84 25.29 -8.91 3.92
C GLY A 84 26.58 -8.93 3.08
N ALA A 85 26.49 -9.11 1.76
CA ALA A 85 27.61 -9.02 0.83
C ALA A 85 27.84 -7.59 0.31
N PHE A 86 26.91 -6.66 0.53
CA PHE A 86 27.02 -5.27 0.07
C PHE A 86 28.36 -4.62 0.49
N PRO A 87 29.08 -3.90 -0.38
CA PRO A 87 28.68 -3.43 -1.70
C PRO A 87 29.11 -4.37 -2.85
N PHE A 88 29.49 -5.62 -2.55
CA PHE A 88 30.12 -6.53 -3.51
C PHE A 88 29.20 -7.75 -3.79
N PRO A 89 28.32 -7.68 -4.81
CA PRO A 89 27.41 -8.78 -5.17
C PRO A 89 28.13 -10.11 -5.46
N SER A 90 29.39 -10.05 -5.90
CA SER A 90 30.25 -11.21 -6.17
C SER A 90 30.44 -12.11 -4.95
N GLN A 91 30.28 -11.57 -3.74
CA GLN A 91 30.42 -12.27 -2.47
C GLN A 91 29.09 -12.80 -1.92
N ALA A 92 27.97 -12.57 -2.62
CA ALA A 92 26.68 -13.12 -2.22
C ALA A 92 26.55 -14.61 -2.60
N PRO A 93 25.91 -15.45 -1.76
CA PRO A 93 25.35 -15.11 -0.45
C PRO A 93 26.42 -15.03 0.65
N ALA A 94 26.39 -13.99 1.48
CA ALA A 94 27.30 -13.84 2.60
C ALA A 94 26.82 -14.61 3.84
N ILE A 95 27.76 -15.15 4.60
CA ILE A 95 27.50 -15.66 5.95
C ILE A 95 27.15 -14.47 6.85
N LEU A 96 26.04 -14.55 7.60
CA LEU A 96 25.56 -13.49 8.49
C LEU A 96 26.42 -13.37 9.77
N THR A 97 27.67 -12.96 9.59
CA THR A 97 28.58 -12.54 10.66
C THR A 97 28.13 -11.19 11.24
N TYR A 98 28.77 -10.75 12.32
CA TYR A 98 28.47 -9.46 12.97
C TYR A 98 28.46 -8.29 11.97
N GLU A 99 29.46 -8.25 11.08
CA GLU A 99 29.61 -7.16 10.10
C GLU A 99 28.60 -7.27 8.97
N ALA A 100 28.39 -8.46 8.44
CA ALA A 100 27.37 -8.70 7.41
C ALA A 100 25.98 -8.31 7.93
N LEU A 101 25.62 -8.74 9.13
CA LEU A 101 24.33 -8.42 9.75
C LEU A 101 24.19 -6.93 10.08
N LEU A 102 25.27 -6.25 10.49
CA LEU A 102 25.25 -4.81 10.69
C LEU A 102 24.96 -4.07 9.37
N LYS A 103 25.54 -4.53 8.25
CA LYS A 103 25.23 -3.98 6.91
C LYS A 103 23.75 -4.19 6.57
N VAL A 104 23.22 -5.39 6.77
CA VAL A 104 21.78 -5.72 6.58
C VAL A 104 20.89 -4.75 7.34
N VAL A 105 21.10 -4.61 8.66
CA VAL A 105 20.30 -3.71 9.50
C VAL A 105 20.43 -2.26 9.01
N THR A 106 21.63 -1.83 8.63
CA THR A 106 21.86 -0.45 8.15
C THR A 106 21.13 -0.14 6.85
N ILE A 107 21.07 -1.10 5.93
CA ILE A 107 20.40 -0.94 4.63
C ILE A 107 18.87 -0.99 4.81
N LEU A 108 18.36 -1.97 5.56
CA LEU A 108 16.91 -2.16 5.75
C LEU A 108 16.25 -1.10 6.63
N THR A 109 17.00 -0.49 7.56
CA THR A 109 16.54 0.66 8.35
C THR A 109 16.77 2.01 7.66
N GLU A 110 17.26 2.01 6.42
CA GLU A 110 17.64 3.19 5.64
C GLU A 110 18.68 4.12 6.31
N ARG A 111 19.41 3.63 7.32
CA ARG A 111 20.43 4.41 8.06
C ARG A 111 21.76 4.56 7.31
N TYR A 112 21.89 3.94 6.13
CA TYR A 112 23.05 4.06 5.25
C TYR A 112 23.29 5.50 4.77
N GLY A 113 22.26 6.35 4.74
CA GLY A 113 22.34 7.75 4.30
C GLY A 113 23.29 8.63 5.13
N ALA A 114 23.64 8.22 6.36
CA ALA A 114 24.65 8.91 7.18
C ALA A 114 26.08 8.74 6.64
N VAL A 115 26.32 7.69 5.83
CA VAL A 115 27.61 7.39 5.20
C VAL A 115 27.54 7.72 3.70
N ILE A 116 26.50 7.24 3.02
CA ILE A 116 26.28 7.45 1.59
C ILE A 116 25.41 8.69 1.40
N LYS A 117 26.05 9.82 1.08
CA LYS A 117 25.40 11.15 1.07
C LYS A 117 24.25 11.29 0.06
N LYS A 118 24.21 10.47 -1.00
CA LYS A 118 23.10 10.38 -1.95
C LYS A 118 22.03 9.44 -1.38
N ARG A 119 21.11 9.96 -0.55
CA ARG A 119 19.90 9.22 -0.16
C ARG A 119 18.93 9.18 -1.35
N ASN A 120 19.16 8.26 -2.28
CA ASN A 120 18.24 8.00 -3.38
C ASN A 120 17.40 6.75 -3.06
N ARG A 121 16.07 6.90 -3.01
CA ARG A 121 15.12 5.80 -2.76
C ARG A 121 15.20 4.76 -3.89
N GLU A 122 15.41 5.21 -5.12
CA GLU A 122 15.51 4.34 -6.29
C GLU A 122 16.69 3.37 -6.17
N LEU A 123 17.83 3.87 -5.70
CA LEU A 123 19.02 3.05 -5.45
C LEU A 123 18.77 1.97 -4.39
N TRP A 124 18.07 2.31 -3.32
CA TRP A 124 17.69 1.35 -2.30
C TRP A 124 16.69 0.31 -2.82
N LEU A 125 15.70 0.72 -3.61
CA LEU A 125 14.78 -0.20 -4.27
C LEU A 125 15.49 -1.15 -5.23
N ARG A 126 16.54 -0.69 -5.91
CA ARG A 126 17.36 -1.53 -6.79
C ARG A 126 18.13 -2.59 -6.00
N GLU A 127 18.75 -2.23 -4.88
CA GLU A 127 19.41 -3.22 -4.02
C GLU A 127 18.42 -4.21 -3.39
N LEU A 128 17.24 -3.73 -2.98
CA LEU A 128 16.17 -4.63 -2.53
C LEU A 128 15.76 -5.61 -3.63
N TYR A 129 15.56 -5.13 -4.86
CA TYR A 129 15.27 -6.00 -5.99
C TYR A 129 16.35 -7.06 -6.19
N ARG A 130 17.63 -6.65 -6.25
CA ARG A 130 18.77 -7.56 -6.44
C ARG A 130 18.85 -8.63 -5.35
N SER A 131 18.52 -8.27 -4.11
CA SER A 131 18.51 -9.17 -2.96
C SER A 131 17.36 -10.20 -2.97
N LEU A 132 16.28 -9.91 -3.71
CA LEU A 132 15.12 -10.79 -3.87
C LEU A 132 15.17 -11.61 -5.17
N ALA A 133 15.97 -11.19 -6.13
CA ALA A 133 16.06 -11.82 -7.44
C ALA A 133 16.92 -13.09 -7.41
N VAL A 134 16.58 -14.03 -8.30
CA VAL A 134 17.44 -15.13 -8.72
C VAL A 134 18.18 -14.68 -9.98
N HIS A 135 19.48 -14.97 -10.03
CA HIS A 135 20.38 -14.54 -11.11
C HIS A 135 20.79 -15.75 -11.94
N ASP A 136 20.55 -15.72 -13.25
CA ASP A 136 21.06 -16.75 -14.14
C ASP A 136 22.55 -16.49 -14.38
N ARG A 137 23.40 -17.35 -13.82
CA ARG A 137 24.82 -17.40 -14.18
C ARG A 137 24.90 -18.06 -15.55
N GLY A 138 24.95 -17.26 -16.61
CA GLY A 138 25.13 -17.77 -17.97
C GLY A 138 26.32 -18.73 -18.01
N LEU A 139 26.09 -19.96 -18.49
CA LEU A 139 27.18 -20.86 -18.87
C LEU A 139 28.00 -20.12 -19.93
N ARG A 140 29.25 -19.79 -19.62
CA ARG A 140 30.20 -19.33 -20.64
C ARG A 140 30.18 -20.38 -21.78
N PRO A 141 29.96 -19.99 -23.04
CA PRO A 141 30.29 -20.89 -24.14
C PRO A 141 31.78 -21.21 -24.00
N ASP A 142 32.06 -22.49 -23.86
CA ASP A 142 33.42 -23.01 -23.73
C ASP A 142 34.15 -22.66 -25.04
N ASP A 143 35.03 -21.66 -25.01
CA ASP A 143 36.00 -21.42 -26.07
C ASP A 143 37.04 -22.55 -26.02
N GLY A 144 36.63 -23.71 -26.52
CA GLY A 144 37.49 -24.86 -26.74
C GLY A 144 38.32 -24.64 -28.00
N ASP A 145 39.57 -24.21 -27.80
CA ASP A 145 40.61 -24.20 -28.82
C ASP A 145 41.08 -25.62 -29.18
N THR A 146 41.46 -25.77 -30.46
CA THR A 146 42.22 -26.83 -31.14
C THR A 146 41.51 -28.09 -31.67
N GLY A 147 41.42 -28.16 -33.01
CA GLY A 147 41.28 -29.40 -33.77
C GLY A 147 41.19 -29.13 -35.27
N GLN A 148 42.32 -29.26 -35.99
CA GLN A 148 42.41 -29.23 -37.45
C GLN A 148 41.62 -30.37 -38.13
N ASP A 149 41.33 -30.15 -39.42
CA ASP A 149 40.87 -31.11 -40.44
C ASP A 149 39.37 -31.52 -40.33
N GLU A 150 38.53 -31.53 -41.37
CA GLU A 150 38.71 -31.55 -42.82
C GLU A 150 37.36 -31.11 -43.45
N LYS A 151 37.38 -30.43 -44.60
CA LYS A 151 36.17 -30.25 -45.43
C LYS A 151 35.80 -31.58 -46.10
N PRO A 152 34.50 -31.89 -46.19
CA PRO A 152 33.99 -32.26 -47.50
C PRO A 152 32.76 -31.46 -47.92
N GLU A 153 32.69 -31.25 -49.22
CA GLU A 153 31.67 -30.53 -49.96
C GLU A 153 30.26 -31.08 -49.75
N SER A 154 29.27 -30.17 -49.74
CA SER A 154 27.86 -30.53 -49.99
C SER A 154 27.37 -29.82 -51.26
N GLN A 155 26.82 -30.61 -52.18
CA GLN A 155 25.86 -30.15 -53.18
C GLN A 155 24.42 -30.43 -52.69
N PRO A 156 23.41 -29.70 -53.21
CA PRO A 156 22.19 -29.37 -52.49
C PRO A 156 21.02 -30.31 -52.81
N GLY A 157 20.13 -30.52 -51.84
CA GLY A 157 18.89 -31.26 -52.08
C GLY A 157 17.92 -31.31 -50.89
N GLY A 158 16.93 -30.41 -50.90
CA GLY A 158 15.53 -30.75 -50.67
C GLY A 158 14.96 -30.79 -49.25
N GLY A 159 14.24 -29.72 -48.89
CA GLY A 159 12.88 -29.81 -48.31
C GLY A 159 12.77 -29.99 -46.80
N GLY A 160 12.91 -28.89 -46.06
CA GLY A 160 12.80 -28.83 -44.60
C GLY A 160 11.40 -29.03 -44.04
N SER A 161 11.32 -29.86 -42.99
CA SER A 161 10.21 -29.90 -42.04
C SER A 161 10.45 -28.93 -40.89
N GLN A 162 9.39 -28.16 -40.59
CA GLN A 162 9.18 -27.24 -39.47
C GLN A 162 10.10 -27.41 -38.24
N GLY A 163 10.92 -26.40 -37.99
CA GLY A 163 11.54 -26.10 -36.71
C GLY A 163 11.02 -24.75 -36.21
N PHE A 164 10.54 -24.73 -34.98
CA PHE A 164 9.96 -23.58 -34.29
C PHE A 164 10.87 -22.35 -34.38
N ALA A 165 10.27 -21.21 -34.73
CA ALA A 165 10.91 -19.91 -34.65
C ALA A 165 11.20 -19.60 -33.19
N ILE A 166 12.49 -19.59 -32.85
CA ILE A 166 13.00 -19.05 -31.59
C ILE A 166 12.88 -17.53 -31.73
N ASP A 167 12.06 -16.91 -30.88
CA ASP A 167 11.92 -15.47 -30.79
C ASP A 167 13.28 -14.80 -30.63
N ALA A 168 13.51 -13.78 -31.45
CA ALA A 168 14.69 -12.93 -31.36
C ALA A 168 14.67 -12.16 -30.03
N PRO A 169 15.83 -11.98 -29.38
CA PRO A 169 15.91 -11.19 -28.15
C PRO A 169 15.58 -9.73 -28.45
N GLU A 170 14.65 -9.15 -27.68
CA GLU A 170 14.44 -7.71 -27.63
C GLU A 170 15.71 -7.10 -27.00
N GLU A 171 16.50 -6.38 -27.80
CA GLU A 171 17.66 -5.61 -27.35
C GLU A 171 17.21 -4.56 -26.33
N GLY A 172 17.37 -4.88 -25.05
CA GLY A 172 17.35 -3.94 -23.94
C GLY A 172 18.72 -3.92 -23.28
N GLY A 173 19.73 -3.42 -24.00
CA GLY A 173 21.03 -3.13 -23.43
C GLY A 173 20.95 -1.85 -22.59
N GLU A 174 20.96 -2.01 -21.27
CA GLU A 174 21.26 -0.95 -20.30
C GLU A 174 22.10 -1.63 -19.21
N ASP A 175 23.43 -1.64 -19.37
CA ASP A 175 24.40 -2.24 -18.44
C ASP A 175 25.43 -1.21 -17.90
N ASP A 176 25.26 0.09 -18.17
CA ASP A 176 26.28 1.12 -17.86
C ASP A 176 25.86 2.15 -16.77
N GLU A 177 24.60 2.15 -16.29
CA GLU A 177 24.11 3.07 -15.21
C GLU A 177 23.82 2.34 -13.88
N ASP A 178 24.19 1.06 -13.79
CA ASP A 178 23.54 0.09 -12.91
C ASP A 178 24.07 0.00 -11.47
N ASP A 179 25.17 0.70 -11.16
CA ASP A 179 25.85 0.51 -9.87
C ASP A 179 26.01 1.78 -9.03
N GLU A 180 25.26 2.85 -9.29
CA GLU A 180 25.42 4.13 -8.57
C GLU A 180 25.41 4.04 -7.02
N LEU A 181 24.67 3.12 -6.36
CA LEU A 181 24.76 2.96 -4.89
C LEU A 181 26.06 2.30 -4.45
N VAL A 182 26.49 1.29 -5.20
CA VAL A 182 27.75 0.56 -5.02
C VAL A 182 28.90 1.51 -5.27
N LEU A 183 28.89 2.22 -6.40
CA LEU A 183 29.81 3.30 -6.75
C LEU A 183 29.83 4.36 -5.64
N ALA A 184 28.69 4.85 -5.16
CA ALA A 184 28.68 5.83 -4.07
C ALA A 184 29.28 5.31 -2.75
N ALA A 185 29.18 3.99 -2.48
CA ALA A 185 29.83 3.36 -1.34
C ALA A 185 31.35 3.21 -1.57
N LEU A 186 31.78 2.90 -2.79
CA LEU A 186 33.18 2.74 -3.18
C LEU A 186 33.91 4.09 -3.31
N ASP A 187 33.26 5.11 -3.88
CA ASP A 187 33.73 6.50 -3.98
C ASP A 187 34.04 7.01 -2.57
N TYR A 188 33.16 6.70 -1.61
CA TYR A 188 33.35 7.10 -0.22
C TYR A 188 34.50 6.36 0.47
N MET A 189 34.82 5.14 0.02
CA MET A 189 35.93 4.35 0.55
C MET A 189 37.26 4.61 -0.16
N ASP A 190 37.28 5.46 -1.20
CA ASP A 190 38.41 5.71 -2.10
C ASP A 190 38.85 4.40 -2.80
N ALA A 191 37.87 3.65 -3.31
CA ALA A 191 38.02 2.27 -3.79
C ALA A 191 37.47 2.05 -5.21
N ASP A 192 37.28 3.12 -6.00
CA ASP A 192 36.62 3.07 -7.31
C ASP A 192 37.34 2.21 -8.34
N GLU A 193 38.66 2.12 -8.23
CA GLU A 193 39.47 1.29 -9.12
C GLU A 193 39.24 -0.21 -8.90
N VAL A 194 38.86 -0.63 -7.69
CA VAL A 194 38.58 -2.05 -7.36
C VAL A 194 37.29 -2.51 -8.03
N PHE A 195 36.31 -1.62 -8.18
CA PHE A 195 35.08 -1.89 -8.92
C PHE A 195 35.34 -2.10 -10.41
N LYS A 196 36.08 -1.16 -11.02
CA LYS A 196 36.33 -1.10 -12.47
C LYS A 196 37.16 -2.28 -13.00
N HIS A 197 37.93 -2.95 -12.14
CA HIS A 197 38.85 -4.02 -12.56
C HIS A 197 38.37 -5.44 -12.22
N GLY A 198 37.29 -5.62 -11.44
CA GLY A 198 36.97 -6.94 -10.89
C GLY A 198 35.49 -7.30 -10.70
N GLU A 199 34.54 -6.37 -10.85
CA GLU A 199 33.15 -6.57 -10.44
C GLU A 199 32.09 -6.34 -11.54
N HIS A 200 32.42 -6.56 -12.82
CA HIS A 200 31.35 -6.75 -13.80
C HIS A 200 30.67 -8.10 -13.50
N SER A 201 29.60 -8.06 -12.73
CA SER A 201 28.72 -9.21 -12.59
C SER A 201 28.06 -9.43 -13.95
N ASP A 202 28.45 -10.48 -14.68
CA ASP A 202 27.83 -10.98 -15.92
C ASP A 202 26.38 -11.50 -15.63
N VAL A 203 25.56 -10.69 -14.96
CA VAL A 203 24.16 -11.01 -14.63
C VAL A 203 23.33 -10.59 -15.83
N ARG A 204 23.25 -11.47 -16.83
CA ARG A 204 22.49 -11.21 -18.06
C ARG A 204 20.98 -11.23 -17.84
N HIS A 205 20.51 -11.84 -16.76
CA HIS A 205 19.09 -11.93 -16.44
C HIS A 205 18.87 -12.15 -14.94
N SER A 206 18.07 -11.27 -14.32
CA SER A 206 17.64 -11.39 -12.92
C SER A 206 16.13 -11.26 -12.85
N ILE A 207 15.48 -12.11 -12.05
CA ILE A 207 14.03 -12.12 -11.86
C ILE A 207 13.69 -12.45 -10.41
N ILE A 208 12.70 -11.76 -9.83
CA ILE A 208 12.10 -12.18 -8.56
C ILE A 208 11.05 -13.26 -8.83
N PRO A 209 11.18 -14.47 -8.25
CA PRO A 209 10.16 -15.51 -8.39
C PRO A 209 8.81 -15.07 -7.82
N THR A 210 7.75 -15.30 -8.59
CA THR A 210 6.37 -14.89 -8.27
C THR A 210 5.89 -15.35 -6.91
N ASP A 211 6.09 -16.64 -6.59
CA ASP A 211 5.64 -17.23 -5.34
C ASP A 211 6.41 -16.66 -4.13
N ASN A 212 7.70 -16.38 -4.31
CA ASN A 212 8.51 -15.73 -3.28
C ASN A 212 8.00 -14.30 -3.03
N PHE A 213 7.75 -13.54 -4.10
CA PHE A 213 7.24 -12.19 -3.94
C PHE A 213 5.84 -12.18 -3.31
N LEU A 214 4.97 -13.13 -3.65
CA LEU A 214 3.64 -13.26 -3.05
C LEU A 214 3.72 -13.49 -1.53
N LYS A 215 4.55 -14.44 -1.08
CA LYS A 215 4.81 -14.69 0.35
C LYS A 215 5.40 -13.49 1.06
N LEU A 216 6.30 -12.75 0.39
CA LEU A 216 6.84 -11.52 0.91
C LEU A 216 5.75 -10.46 1.09
N VAL A 217 4.87 -10.27 0.10
CA VAL A 217 3.75 -9.31 0.18
C VAL A 217 2.78 -9.68 1.31
N GLU A 218 2.50 -10.97 1.55
CA GLU A 218 1.72 -11.43 2.71
C GLU A 218 2.36 -11.00 4.04
N LEU A 219 3.69 -11.16 4.17
CA LEU A 219 4.42 -10.67 5.33
C LEU A 219 4.35 -9.14 5.42
N LEU A 220 4.57 -8.42 4.32
CA LEU A 220 4.53 -6.96 4.30
C LEU A 220 3.16 -6.41 4.71
N LEU A 221 2.07 -7.07 4.32
CA LEU A 221 0.71 -6.73 4.77
C LEU A 221 0.54 -6.98 6.27
N LEU A 222 1.12 -8.06 6.80
CA LEU A 222 1.07 -8.38 8.22
C LEU A 222 1.85 -7.36 9.07
N ILE A 223 3.03 -6.96 8.61
CA ILE A 223 3.94 -6.06 9.36
C ILE A 223 3.74 -4.58 9.03
N ALA A 224 2.86 -4.23 8.10
CA ALA A 224 2.60 -2.82 7.77
C ALA A 224 2.30 -1.93 8.99
N PRO A 225 1.52 -2.37 10.01
CA PRO A 225 1.24 -1.57 11.20
C PRO A 225 2.28 -1.72 12.34
N ILE A 226 3.35 -2.48 12.16
CA ILE A 226 4.32 -2.76 13.24
C ILE A 226 5.07 -1.48 13.65
N ASP A 227 5.18 -1.25 14.95
CA ASP A 227 6.07 -0.23 15.52
C ASP A 227 7.42 -0.85 15.91
N ALA A 228 8.49 -0.04 15.98
CA ALA A 228 9.85 -0.49 16.29
C ALA A 228 9.98 -1.20 17.66
N GLN A 229 9.03 -0.96 18.57
CA GLN A 229 8.99 -1.59 19.89
C GLN A 229 7.99 -2.74 20.00
N GLU A 230 7.14 -2.95 18.99
CA GLU A 230 6.11 -3.99 18.99
C GLU A 230 6.66 -5.29 18.42
N SER A 231 6.51 -6.40 19.15
CA SER A 231 7.00 -7.70 18.69
C SER A 231 6.08 -8.26 17.60
N LEU A 232 6.63 -8.89 16.55
CA LEU A 232 5.79 -9.51 15.51
C LEU A 232 4.82 -10.57 16.10
N SER A 233 5.20 -11.23 17.20
CA SER A 233 4.31 -12.16 17.92
C SER A 233 2.97 -11.57 18.39
N SER A 234 2.85 -10.26 18.61
CA SER A 234 1.55 -9.65 18.91
C SER A 234 0.60 -9.69 17.72
N PHE A 235 1.14 -9.69 16.50
CA PHE A 235 0.37 -9.80 15.27
C PHE A 235 0.19 -11.25 14.80
N THR A 236 1.10 -12.16 15.16
CA THR A 236 0.97 -13.59 14.80
C THR A 236 -0.02 -14.35 15.68
N GLY A 237 -0.29 -13.90 16.91
CA GLY A 237 -1.36 -14.44 17.75
C GLY A 237 -2.75 -14.33 17.12
N GLU A 238 -2.92 -13.43 16.15
CA GLU A 238 -4.17 -13.13 15.45
C GLU A 238 -4.25 -13.76 14.03
N LEU A 239 -3.28 -14.58 13.64
CA LEU A 239 -3.17 -15.19 12.30
C LEU A 239 -4.09 -16.42 12.15
N THR A 240 -5.40 -16.19 12.21
CA THR A 240 -6.44 -17.20 11.96
C THR A 240 -6.40 -17.71 10.51
N ALA A 241 -7.03 -18.85 10.23
CA ALA A 241 -7.11 -19.39 8.86
C ALA A 241 -7.80 -18.41 7.89
N GLU A 242 -8.85 -17.74 8.35
CA GLU A 242 -9.58 -16.72 7.59
C GLU A 242 -8.69 -15.50 7.29
N ARG A 243 -7.94 -15.00 8.27
CA ARG A 243 -7.02 -13.88 8.07
C ARG A 243 -5.90 -14.25 7.08
N LYS A 244 -5.41 -15.50 7.09
CA LYS A 244 -4.44 -15.99 6.10
C LYS A 244 -4.99 -16.00 4.70
N GLU A 245 -6.22 -16.49 4.53
CA GLU A 245 -6.87 -16.49 3.22
C GLU A 245 -7.06 -15.06 2.71
N ASN A 246 -7.48 -14.14 3.59
CA ASN A 246 -7.62 -12.73 3.26
C ASN A 246 -6.26 -12.09 2.88
N LEU A 247 -5.20 -12.32 3.64
CA LEU A 247 -3.84 -11.89 3.30
C LEU A 247 -3.42 -12.41 1.91
N ARG A 248 -3.63 -13.71 1.63
CA ARG A 248 -3.30 -14.32 0.35
C ARG A 248 -4.08 -13.69 -0.79
N ARG A 249 -5.39 -13.44 -0.60
CA ARG A 249 -6.27 -12.83 -1.60
C ARG A 249 -5.82 -11.40 -1.93
N THR A 250 -5.58 -10.58 -0.90
CA THR A 250 -5.10 -9.20 -1.07
C THR A 250 -3.70 -9.15 -1.67
N ALA A 251 -2.79 -10.03 -1.22
CA ALA A 251 -1.44 -10.12 -1.79
C ALA A 251 -1.47 -10.55 -3.26
N SER A 252 -2.39 -11.44 -3.65
CA SER A 252 -2.60 -11.82 -5.05
C SER A 252 -3.12 -10.64 -5.89
N GLY A 253 -4.02 -9.83 -5.33
CA GLY A 253 -4.49 -8.60 -5.97
C GLY A 253 -3.37 -7.58 -6.20
N ILE A 254 -2.46 -7.42 -5.23
CA ILE A 254 -1.25 -6.60 -5.38
C ILE A 254 -0.31 -7.18 -6.44
N LEU A 255 -0.07 -8.49 -6.40
CA LEU A 255 0.82 -9.19 -7.32
C LEU A 255 0.36 -9.06 -8.78
N SER A 256 -0.95 -9.08 -9.03
CA SER A 256 -1.51 -8.94 -10.38
C SER A 256 -1.11 -7.61 -11.06
N SER A 257 -0.80 -6.57 -10.28
CA SER A 257 -0.33 -5.27 -10.78
C SER A 257 1.05 -5.36 -11.45
N PHE A 258 1.83 -6.38 -11.09
CA PHE A 258 3.12 -6.69 -11.70
C PHE A 258 2.98 -7.47 -13.02
N GLY A 259 1.75 -7.79 -13.46
CA GLY A 259 1.50 -8.44 -14.74
C GLY A 259 1.94 -9.89 -14.80
N VAL A 260 2.07 -10.54 -13.63
CA VAL A 260 2.59 -11.90 -13.56
C VAL A 260 1.52 -12.88 -14.04
N SER A 261 1.75 -13.44 -15.22
CA SER A 261 0.92 -14.48 -15.84
C SER A 261 1.63 -15.83 -15.76
N THR A 262 0.90 -16.93 -15.94
CA THR A 262 1.46 -18.28 -16.09
C THR A 262 2.54 -18.35 -17.19
N THR A 263 2.52 -17.42 -18.15
CA THR A 263 3.46 -17.33 -19.27
C THR A 263 4.74 -16.52 -18.99
N GLN A 264 4.78 -15.71 -17.93
CA GLN A 264 5.97 -14.92 -17.54
C GLN A 264 6.35 -15.27 -16.10
N PRO A 265 7.31 -16.18 -15.88
CA PRO A 265 7.67 -16.64 -14.54
C PRO A 265 8.53 -15.60 -13.83
N GLY A 266 7.91 -14.56 -13.29
CA GLY A 266 8.51 -13.66 -12.30
C GLY A 266 8.58 -12.19 -12.70
N ILE A 267 9.17 -11.38 -11.82
CA ILE A 267 9.14 -9.92 -11.86
C ILE A 267 10.53 -9.39 -12.22
N THR A 268 10.62 -8.64 -13.32
CA THR A 268 11.85 -7.94 -13.74
C THR A 268 12.03 -6.62 -12.99
N TYR A 269 13.25 -6.08 -12.97
CA TYR A 269 13.54 -4.81 -12.28
C TYR A 269 12.69 -3.66 -12.82
N ARG A 270 12.55 -3.56 -14.14
CA ARG A 270 11.75 -2.51 -14.78
C ARG A 270 10.29 -2.53 -14.31
N THR A 271 9.69 -3.72 -14.27
CA THR A 271 8.32 -3.92 -13.77
C THR A 271 8.26 -3.60 -12.27
N PHE A 272 9.20 -4.12 -11.48
CA PHE A 272 9.29 -3.88 -10.05
C PHE A 272 9.36 -2.38 -9.72
N ASN A 273 10.32 -1.66 -10.28
CA ASN A 273 10.52 -0.24 -10.04
C ASN A 273 9.30 0.58 -10.50
N THR A 274 8.74 0.27 -11.67
CA THR A 274 7.56 0.99 -12.19
C THR A 274 6.37 0.83 -11.26
N VAL A 275 6.04 -0.39 -10.84
CA VAL A 275 4.86 -0.68 -10.00
C VAL A 275 5.06 -0.14 -8.58
N VAL A 276 6.22 -0.41 -7.95
CA VAL A 276 6.51 0.05 -6.60
C VAL A 276 6.54 1.58 -6.52
N SER A 277 7.20 2.25 -7.47
CA SER A 277 7.31 3.72 -7.43
C SER A 277 6.01 4.45 -7.77
N SER A 278 5.12 3.85 -8.57
CA SER A 278 3.86 4.50 -8.97
C SER A 278 2.68 4.20 -8.05
N CYS A 279 2.54 2.94 -7.60
CA CYS A 279 1.34 2.46 -6.93
C CYS A 279 1.61 1.96 -5.50
N LEU A 280 2.83 1.57 -5.15
CA LEU A 280 3.13 0.98 -3.84
C LEU A 280 4.36 1.62 -3.18
N PRO A 281 4.44 2.96 -3.12
CA PRO A 281 5.66 3.62 -2.66
C PRO A 281 6.07 3.15 -1.26
N TYR A 282 5.13 2.93 -0.36
CA TYR A 282 5.39 2.56 1.04
C TYR A 282 5.39 1.04 1.31
N LEU A 283 5.40 0.19 0.27
CA LEU A 283 5.34 -1.28 0.39
C LEU A 283 6.33 -1.86 1.40
N PHE A 284 7.57 -1.38 1.38
CA PHE A 284 8.67 -1.91 2.18
C PHE A 284 8.87 -1.19 3.51
N ASN A 285 8.04 -0.19 3.85
CA ASN A 285 8.23 0.61 5.05
C ASN A 285 8.22 -0.23 6.33
N GLY A 286 7.45 -1.33 6.37
CA GLY A 286 7.39 -2.25 7.52
C GLY A 286 8.68 -3.02 7.79
N LEU A 287 9.61 -3.10 6.81
CA LEU A 287 10.92 -3.73 7.04
C LEU A 287 11.79 -2.90 8.00
N ASN A 288 11.62 -1.59 8.03
CA ASN A 288 12.41 -0.71 8.90
C ASN A 288 12.19 -1.05 10.40
N PRO A 289 10.97 -0.91 10.95
CA PRO A 289 10.71 -1.27 12.35
C PRO A 289 11.00 -2.75 12.64
N LEU A 290 10.76 -3.67 11.69
CA LEU A 290 11.10 -5.09 11.83
C LEU A 290 12.61 -5.31 12.09
N PHE A 291 13.49 -4.57 11.40
CA PHE A 291 14.94 -4.68 11.59
C PHE A 291 15.49 -3.73 12.66
N GLU A 292 14.71 -2.76 13.15
CA GLU A 292 15.11 -1.97 14.33
C GLU A 292 15.11 -2.80 15.62
N HIS A 293 14.42 -3.94 15.68
CA HIS A 293 14.49 -4.87 16.82
C HIS A 293 15.91 -5.31 17.17
N PHE A 294 16.84 -5.30 16.22
CA PHE A 294 18.25 -5.57 16.46
C PHE A 294 18.93 -4.53 17.38
N LEU A 295 18.35 -3.33 17.48
CA LEU A 295 18.91 -2.18 18.21
C LEU A 295 18.34 -2.06 19.63
N PHE A 296 17.36 -2.90 19.99
CA PHE A 296 16.73 -2.92 21.31
C PHE A 296 16.93 -4.28 21.98
N ALA A 297 17.66 -4.32 23.09
CA ALA A 297 17.73 -5.52 23.92
C ALA A 297 16.48 -5.60 24.83
N LYS A 298 15.63 -6.62 24.65
CA LYS A 298 14.42 -6.85 25.46
C LYS A 298 14.71 -6.92 26.98
N ASP A 299 15.94 -7.30 27.35
CA ASP A 299 16.40 -7.45 28.75
C ASP A 299 17.36 -6.35 29.22
N PHE A 300 17.30 -5.15 28.64
CA PHE A 300 18.22 -4.06 29.00
C PHE A 300 17.91 -3.45 30.38
N ASP A 301 18.33 -4.15 31.43
CA ASP A 301 18.26 -3.71 32.80
C ASP A 301 19.50 -2.87 33.17
N LEU A 302 19.38 -1.54 33.07
CA LEU A 302 20.40 -0.56 33.47
C LEU A 302 20.84 -0.68 34.94
N SER A 303 20.09 -1.41 35.77
CA SER A 303 20.43 -1.63 37.19
C SER A 303 21.47 -2.73 37.41
N LYS A 304 21.73 -3.60 36.41
CA LYS A 304 22.73 -4.68 36.50
C LYS A 304 24.13 -4.15 36.19
N ARG A 305 24.66 -3.31 37.08
CA ARG A 305 26.10 -3.01 37.11
C ARG A 305 26.88 -4.29 37.45
N LYS A 306 27.96 -4.51 36.70
CA LYS A 306 28.98 -5.56 36.90
C LYS A 306 29.37 -5.68 38.40
N PRO A 307 29.44 -6.88 39.00
CA PRO A 307 29.85 -7.04 40.39
C PRO A 307 31.37 -6.78 40.47
N GLY A 308 31.74 -5.57 40.85
CA GLY A 308 33.14 -5.13 40.86
C GLY A 308 33.33 -3.76 41.50
N SER A 309 32.87 -3.60 42.74
CA SER A 309 33.49 -2.79 43.80
C SER A 309 32.47 -2.54 44.92
N SER A 310 32.98 -2.64 46.14
CA SER A 310 32.33 -2.58 47.44
C SER A 310 31.41 -1.39 47.71
N SER A 311 30.16 -1.63 48.15
CA SER A 311 29.48 -0.98 49.31
C SER A 311 27.95 -1.31 49.37
N PRO A 312 27.27 -1.15 50.53
CA PRO A 312 26.35 -2.16 51.06
C PRO A 312 24.84 -1.88 50.86
N THR A 313 24.08 -2.98 50.97
CA THR A 313 22.65 -3.10 51.35
C THR A 313 21.71 -1.95 50.98
N VAL A 314 20.96 -2.14 49.89
CA VAL A 314 19.68 -1.43 49.67
C VAL A 314 18.57 -2.47 49.61
N GLU A 315 17.55 -2.22 50.42
CA GLU A 315 16.38 -3.07 50.66
C GLU A 315 15.61 -3.36 49.37
N LYS A 316 15.16 -4.63 49.24
CA LYS A 316 14.31 -5.09 48.14
C LYS A 316 12.89 -4.54 48.31
N HIS A 317 12.61 -3.36 47.77
CA HIS A 317 11.24 -3.01 47.44
C HIS A 317 10.81 -3.79 46.18
N PRO A 318 9.66 -4.48 46.19
CA PRO A 318 9.15 -5.11 44.98
C PRO A 318 8.79 -4.01 43.98
N VAL A 319 9.62 -3.87 42.94
CA VAL A 319 9.32 -3.03 41.79
C VAL A 319 8.15 -3.68 41.07
N ILE A 320 6.95 -3.16 41.29
CA ILE A 320 5.77 -3.47 40.47
C ILE A 320 6.18 -3.14 39.03
N PRO A 321 6.19 -4.11 38.10
CA PRO A 321 6.48 -3.79 36.70
C PRO A 321 5.46 -2.74 36.24
N ALA A 322 5.96 -1.64 35.68
CA ALA A 322 5.10 -0.61 35.10
C ALA A 322 4.09 -1.29 34.18
N PRO A 323 2.79 -0.98 34.28
CA PRO A 323 1.78 -1.57 33.42
C PRO A 323 2.23 -1.33 31.97
N LYS A 324 2.36 -2.41 31.19
CA LYS A 324 2.63 -2.31 29.76
C LYS A 324 1.56 -1.37 29.19
N PRO A 325 1.93 -0.28 28.50
CA PRO A 325 0.93 0.59 27.89
C PRO A 325 0.09 -0.29 26.97
N VAL A 326 -1.22 -0.36 27.24
CA VAL A 326 -2.15 -1.05 26.35
C VAL A 326 -2.18 -0.22 25.08
N LEU A 327 -1.55 -0.72 24.03
CA LEU A 327 -1.51 -0.05 22.74
C LEU A 327 -2.94 -0.03 22.18
N ASP A 328 -3.41 1.14 21.77
CA ASP A 328 -4.69 1.30 21.08
C ASP A 328 -4.73 0.35 19.86
N PRO A 329 -5.85 -0.33 19.57
CA PRO A 329 -5.92 -1.28 18.46
C PRO A 329 -5.67 -0.57 17.11
N VAL A 330 -5.05 -1.28 16.16
CA VAL A 330 -4.69 -0.73 14.83
C VAL A 330 -5.91 -0.21 14.09
N LEU A 331 -7.00 -0.96 14.21
CA LEU A 331 -8.34 -0.63 13.75
C LEU A 331 -9.29 -0.96 14.89
N ARG A 332 -10.07 0.03 15.35
CA ARG A 332 -10.98 -0.14 16.50
C ARG A 332 -12.16 -1.04 16.13
N ASP A 333 -12.85 -0.67 15.06
CA ASP A 333 -14.02 -1.38 14.54
C ASP A 333 -13.76 -1.67 13.06
N PRO A 334 -13.70 -2.94 12.62
CA PRO A 334 -13.58 -3.26 11.20
C PRO A 334 -14.91 -3.02 10.46
N GLY A 335 -14.82 -2.58 9.21
CA GLY A 335 -15.93 -2.52 8.26
C GLY A 335 -16.13 -3.84 7.52
N GLU A 336 -17.03 -3.79 6.55
CA GLU A 336 -17.27 -4.84 5.57
C GLU A 336 -16.24 -4.80 4.43
N ILE A 337 -15.80 -3.61 4.02
CA ILE A 337 -14.69 -3.44 3.07
C ILE A 337 -13.38 -3.18 3.82
N LEU A 338 -13.37 -2.20 4.74
CA LEU A 338 -12.16 -1.85 5.48
C LEU A 338 -11.96 -2.77 6.68
N ASP A 339 -11.21 -3.85 6.46
CA ASP A 339 -10.63 -4.66 7.52
C ASP A 339 -9.14 -4.31 7.75
N LEU A 340 -8.47 -5.06 8.63
CA LEU A 340 -7.06 -4.84 8.94
C LEU A 340 -6.14 -5.11 7.73
N THR A 341 -6.48 -6.07 6.88
CA THR A 341 -5.70 -6.38 5.66
C THR A 341 -5.86 -5.27 4.61
N THR A 342 -7.08 -4.79 4.39
CA THR A 342 -7.38 -3.65 3.51
C THR A 342 -6.70 -2.39 4.03
N LEU A 343 -6.70 -2.17 5.34
CA LEU A 343 -5.98 -1.05 5.98
C LEU A 343 -4.46 -1.13 5.72
N SER A 344 -3.86 -2.31 5.87
CA SER A 344 -2.45 -2.53 5.51
C SER A 344 -2.20 -2.27 4.02
N GLN A 345 -3.09 -2.72 3.13
CA GLN A 345 -2.97 -2.45 1.69
C GLN A 345 -3.03 -0.95 1.38
N LEU A 346 -3.94 -0.20 2.01
CA LEU A 346 -4.03 1.26 1.87
C LEU A 346 -2.73 1.95 2.31
N SER A 347 -2.08 1.43 3.35
CA SER A 347 -0.82 1.98 3.86
C SER A 347 0.37 1.84 2.91
N PHE A 348 0.26 1.03 1.85
CA PHE A 348 1.30 0.91 0.84
C PHE A 348 1.37 2.11 -0.11
N PHE A 349 0.33 2.94 -0.17
CA PHE A 349 0.31 4.14 -1.02
C PHE A 349 -0.20 5.41 -0.32
N LEU A 350 -0.88 5.27 0.80
CA LEU A 350 -1.16 6.36 1.74
C LEU A 350 -0.24 6.22 2.96
N ARG A 351 0.11 7.33 3.62
CA ARG A 351 1.03 7.29 4.76
C ARG A 351 0.39 6.57 5.95
N GLY A 352 1.00 5.47 6.41
CA GLY A 352 0.52 4.70 7.56
C GLY A 352 0.31 5.52 8.84
N SER A 353 1.11 6.56 9.06
CA SER A 353 0.99 7.50 10.19
C SER A 353 -0.35 8.25 10.27
N ASP A 354 -1.04 8.37 9.13
CA ASP A 354 -2.33 9.03 9.01
C ASP A 354 -3.50 8.03 9.03
N LEU A 355 -3.20 6.72 8.99
CA LEU A 355 -4.17 5.64 8.90
C LEU A 355 -4.29 4.85 10.21
N PHE A 356 -3.20 4.22 10.64
CA PHE A 356 -3.22 3.29 11.76
C PHE A 356 -3.67 3.99 13.04
N ARG A 357 -4.63 3.39 13.74
CA ARG A 357 -5.26 3.89 14.99
C ARG A 357 -6.10 5.19 14.81
N ARG A 358 -6.09 5.80 13.62
CA ARG A 358 -6.67 7.13 13.35
C ARG A 358 -7.94 7.12 12.49
N LEU A 359 -8.28 6.00 11.87
CA LEU A 359 -9.51 5.90 11.08
C LEU A 359 -10.75 5.76 11.96
N ARG A 360 -11.84 6.39 11.53
CA ARG A 360 -13.16 6.31 12.18
C ARG A 360 -14.23 6.01 11.13
N PRO A 361 -15.13 5.05 11.37
CA PRO A 361 -16.23 4.81 10.45
C PRO A 361 -17.20 6.00 10.51
N LEU A 362 -17.50 6.60 9.35
CA LEU A 362 -18.48 7.69 9.23
C LEU A 362 -19.78 7.18 8.64
N TYR A 363 -19.70 6.46 7.52
CA TYR A 363 -20.86 5.94 6.80
C TYR A 363 -20.61 4.50 6.35
N SER A 364 -21.68 3.71 6.38
CA SER A 364 -21.76 2.35 5.83
C SER A 364 -23.15 2.18 5.24
N GLY A 365 -23.24 1.82 3.96
CA GLY A 365 -24.51 1.64 3.24
C GLY A 365 -25.40 0.58 3.90
N ASN A 366 -24.81 -0.51 4.38
CA ASN A 366 -25.54 -1.61 5.01
C ASN A 366 -26.08 -1.27 6.42
N THR A 367 -25.47 -0.30 7.11
CA THR A 367 -25.95 0.16 8.43
C THR A 367 -26.86 1.39 8.32
N HIS A 368 -26.57 2.31 7.40
CA HIS A 368 -27.23 3.62 7.32
C HIS A 368 -28.22 3.75 6.15
N GLY A 369 -28.31 2.72 5.30
CA GLY A 369 -29.11 2.68 4.08
C GLY A 369 -28.42 3.36 2.90
N PHE A 370 -28.58 2.78 1.71
CA PHE A 370 -28.10 3.31 0.44
C PHE A 370 -28.96 4.49 -0.01
N SER A 371 -28.63 5.68 0.49
CA SER A 371 -29.23 6.92 -0.01
C SER A 371 -28.26 8.08 0.13
N MET A 372 -28.31 8.99 -0.84
CA MET A 372 -27.56 10.24 -0.78
C MET A 372 -27.88 11.04 0.51
N GLY A 373 -29.14 10.98 0.99
CA GLY A 373 -29.58 11.60 2.24
C GLY A 373 -28.81 11.13 3.47
N SER A 374 -28.76 9.81 3.66
CA SER A 374 -28.01 9.19 4.75
C SER A 374 -26.51 9.49 4.65
N PHE A 375 -25.95 9.42 3.44
CA PHE A 375 -24.54 9.73 3.21
C PHE A 375 -24.17 11.14 3.67
N GLU A 376 -24.94 12.16 3.26
CA GLU A 376 -24.68 13.55 3.67
C GLU A 376 -24.73 13.71 5.18
N LYS A 377 -25.79 13.20 5.80
CA LYS A 377 -26.01 13.33 7.24
C LYS A 377 -24.83 12.81 8.06
N GLN A 378 -24.22 11.71 7.60
CA GLN A 378 -23.11 11.08 8.31
C GLN A 378 -21.74 11.71 7.98
N SER A 379 -21.47 11.99 6.71
CA SER A 379 -20.11 12.32 6.24
C SER A 379 -19.81 13.83 6.20
N PHE A 380 -20.81 14.71 6.03
CA PHE A 380 -20.55 16.13 5.73
C PHE A 380 -20.00 16.93 6.90
N HIS A 381 -20.23 16.49 8.14
CA HIS A 381 -19.75 17.20 9.33
C HIS A 381 -18.29 16.85 9.69
N TRP A 382 -17.69 15.87 9.03
CA TRP A 382 -16.29 15.52 9.25
C TRP A 382 -15.35 16.57 8.63
N ARG A 383 -14.48 17.17 9.44
CA ARG A 383 -13.59 18.27 9.04
C ARG A 383 -12.14 17.84 8.87
N ALA A 384 -11.93 16.67 8.31
CA ALA A 384 -10.61 16.15 7.98
C ALA A 384 -10.73 15.25 6.74
N PRO A 385 -9.62 14.71 6.19
CA PRO A 385 -9.68 13.85 5.02
C PRO A 385 -10.57 12.63 5.24
N THR A 386 -11.07 12.06 4.16
CA THR A 386 -11.88 10.83 4.20
C THR A 386 -11.42 9.83 3.15
N ILE A 387 -11.65 8.56 3.41
CA ILE A 387 -11.49 7.46 2.45
C ILE A 387 -12.89 6.95 2.11
N LEU A 388 -13.25 7.04 0.83
CA LEU A 388 -14.42 6.38 0.26
C LEU A 388 -14.01 5.00 -0.23
N LEU A 389 -14.77 3.96 0.10
CA LEU A 389 -14.59 2.62 -0.43
C LEU A 389 -15.93 2.13 -0.99
N VAL A 390 -15.90 1.59 -2.20
CA VAL A 390 -17.07 0.98 -2.84
C VAL A 390 -16.67 -0.39 -3.38
N SER A 391 -17.47 -1.39 -3.06
CA SER A 391 -17.26 -2.77 -3.48
C SER A 391 -18.52 -3.31 -4.12
N GLY A 392 -18.36 -4.13 -5.15
CA GLY A 392 -19.49 -4.59 -5.94
C GLY A 392 -19.13 -5.61 -7.01
N ARG A 393 -20.16 -6.09 -7.71
CA ARG A 393 -20.07 -7.12 -8.75
C ARG A 393 -20.20 -6.52 -10.13
N LEU A 394 -19.37 -6.96 -11.07
CA LEU A 394 -19.47 -6.54 -12.47
C LEU A 394 -20.84 -6.88 -13.05
N LEU A 395 -21.45 -5.90 -13.73
CA LEU A 395 -22.68 -6.10 -14.46
C LEU A 395 -22.43 -6.94 -15.73
N PRO A 396 -23.38 -7.84 -16.08
CA PRO A 396 -23.34 -8.56 -17.34
C PRO A 396 -23.39 -7.60 -18.54
N ALA A 397 -22.94 -8.08 -19.71
CA ALA A 397 -22.97 -7.29 -20.94
C ALA A 397 -24.40 -6.93 -21.36
N GLU A 398 -25.36 -7.81 -21.10
CA GLU A 398 -26.78 -7.58 -21.32
C GLU A 398 -27.50 -7.36 -19.98
N PRO A 399 -28.22 -6.25 -19.81
CA PRO A 399 -28.88 -5.93 -18.55
C PRO A 399 -30.01 -6.92 -18.25
N SER A 400 -29.96 -7.53 -17.07
CA SER A 400 -30.88 -8.57 -16.63
C SER A 400 -32.15 -8.02 -15.99
N SER A 401 -32.05 -6.87 -15.30
CA SER A 401 -33.16 -6.20 -14.63
C SER A 401 -33.56 -4.87 -15.29
N THR A 402 -34.76 -4.38 -14.96
CA THR A 402 -35.23 -3.06 -15.43
C THR A 402 -34.35 -1.92 -14.91
N ARG A 403 -33.80 -2.05 -13.70
CA ARG A 403 -32.92 -1.04 -13.10
C ARG A 403 -31.56 -1.01 -13.77
N GLU A 404 -30.96 -2.18 -14.03
CA GLU A 404 -29.74 -2.28 -14.83
C GLU A 404 -29.92 -1.69 -16.22
N ARG A 405 -31.08 -1.91 -16.86
CA ARG A 405 -31.37 -1.32 -18.17
C ARG A 405 -31.45 0.21 -18.09
N ALA A 406 -32.15 0.74 -17.09
CA ALA A 406 -32.22 2.19 -16.89
C ALA A 406 -30.84 2.81 -16.62
N PHE A 407 -29.99 2.14 -15.85
CA PHE A 407 -28.60 2.54 -15.63
C PHE A 407 -27.78 2.47 -16.93
N ALA A 408 -27.89 1.37 -17.70
CA ALA A 408 -27.20 1.21 -18.97
C ALA A 408 -27.62 2.29 -20.00
N ASP A 409 -28.90 2.64 -20.05
CA ASP A 409 -29.47 3.67 -20.93
C ASP A 409 -29.05 5.09 -20.51
N SER A 410 -28.71 5.29 -19.22
CA SER A 410 -28.17 6.57 -18.72
C SER A 410 -26.73 6.83 -19.20
N LEU A 411 -26.04 5.80 -19.66
CA LEU A 411 -24.64 5.83 -20.11
C LEU A 411 -24.53 5.73 -21.63
N PRO A 412 -23.39 6.13 -22.23
CA PRO A 412 -23.13 5.86 -23.63
C PRO A 412 -23.03 4.33 -23.84
N PRO A 413 -23.23 3.81 -25.06
CA PRO A 413 -23.04 2.40 -25.34
C PRO A 413 -21.64 1.93 -24.88
N LYS A 414 -21.56 0.75 -24.25
CA LYS A 414 -20.30 0.21 -23.73
C LYS A 414 -19.37 -0.13 -24.91
N ARG A 415 -18.33 0.66 -25.11
CA ARG A 415 -17.34 0.48 -26.20
C ARG A 415 -16.07 -0.23 -25.75
N TYR A 416 -15.80 -0.23 -24.46
CA TYR A 416 -14.57 -0.74 -23.88
C TYR A 416 -14.84 -2.04 -23.10
N PRO A 417 -13.89 -2.98 -23.08
CA PRO A 417 -14.00 -4.19 -22.25
C PRO A 417 -13.99 -3.83 -20.75
N SER A 418 -14.37 -4.78 -19.91
CA SER A 418 -14.14 -4.67 -18.46
C SER A 418 -12.65 -4.85 -18.13
N SER A 419 -12.21 -4.39 -16.96
CA SER A 419 -10.83 -4.54 -16.48
C SER A 419 -10.44 -5.99 -16.15
N VAL A 420 -11.44 -6.85 -16.01
CA VAL A 420 -11.31 -8.27 -15.71
C VAL A 420 -11.57 -9.09 -16.96
N THR A 421 -10.67 -10.02 -17.27
CA THR A 421 -10.84 -10.97 -18.38
C THR A 421 -11.73 -12.15 -17.97
N PRO A 422 -12.59 -12.67 -18.87
CA PRO A 422 -13.51 -13.77 -18.57
C PRO A 422 -12.82 -15.12 -18.26
N ASP A 423 -11.52 -15.26 -18.53
CA ASP A 423 -10.73 -16.46 -18.20
C ASP A 423 -10.50 -16.63 -16.68
N THR A 424 -10.78 -15.59 -15.90
CA THR A 424 -10.88 -15.67 -14.43
C THR A 424 -12.24 -16.26 -14.08
N SER A 425 -12.30 -17.58 -14.00
CA SER A 425 -13.50 -18.40 -13.81
C SER A 425 -14.19 -18.22 -12.45
N SER A 426 -14.83 -17.07 -12.23
CA SER A 426 -15.89 -16.95 -11.22
C SER A 426 -16.80 -15.79 -11.59
N SER A 427 -18.07 -16.06 -11.84
CA SER A 427 -19.16 -15.10 -11.98
C SER A 427 -19.45 -14.29 -10.70
N ASP A 428 -18.50 -14.24 -9.77
CA ASP A 428 -18.62 -13.69 -8.43
C ASP A 428 -17.43 -12.76 -8.11
N GLN A 429 -16.77 -12.23 -9.15
CA GLN A 429 -15.58 -11.42 -8.98
C GLN A 429 -15.95 -10.03 -8.46
N ILE A 430 -15.53 -9.77 -7.23
CA ILE A 430 -15.74 -8.50 -6.53
C ILE A 430 -14.68 -7.49 -6.97
N ILE A 431 -15.15 -6.33 -7.41
CA ILE A 431 -14.30 -5.16 -7.68
C ILE A 431 -14.44 -4.19 -6.52
N THR A 432 -13.30 -3.67 -6.07
CA THR A 432 -13.25 -2.66 -5.00
C THR A 432 -12.50 -1.45 -5.50
N PHE A 433 -13.21 -0.33 -5.58
CA PHE A 433 -12.65 0.99 -5.85
C PHE A 433 -12.68 1.84 -4.59
N GLY A 434 -11.88 2.89 -4.57
CA GLY A 434 -11.95 3.87 -3.52
C GLY A 434 -11.25 5.16 -3.87
N ALA A 435 -11.39 6.14 -2.99
CA ALA A 435 -10.74 7.42 -3.13
C ALA A 435 -10.34 8.01 -1.78
N TYR A 436 -9.13 8.55 -1.71
CA TYR A 436 -8.71 9.42 -0.61
C TYR A 436 -9.04 10.86 -0.98
N ILE A 437 -9.84 11.51 -0.15
CA ILE A 437 -10.42 12.84 -0.39
C ILE A 437 -9.94 13.78 0.73
N PRO A 438 -9.00 14.68 0.45
CA PRO A 438 -8.39 15.61 1.40
C PRO A 438 -9.27 16.85 1.68
N ALA A 439 -10.57 16.75 1.44
CA ALA A 439 -11.50 17.87 1.53
C ALA A 439 -12.79 17.45 2.25
N GLN A 440 -13.41 18.40 2.94
CA GLN A 440 -14.72 18.20 3.54
C GLN A 440 -15.78 18.00 2.45
N TRP A 441 -16.64 17.01 2.66
CA TRP A 441 -17.80 16.76 1.81
C TRP A 441 -18.77 17.94 1.80
N LYS A 442 -19.27 18.29 0.61
CA LYS A 442 -20.26 19.35 0.43
C LYS A 442 -21.09 19.12 -0.83
N LEU A 443 -22.27 19.73 -0.87
CA LEU A 443 -23.13 19.71 -2.05
C LEU A 443 -22.52 20.56 -3.16
N THR A 444 -22.51 20.01 -4.38
CA THR A 444 -21.83 20.58 -5.52
C THR A 444 -22.83 21.19 -6.50
N HIS A 445 -22.91 22.52 -6.55
CA HIS A 445 -23.83 23.24 -7.43
C HIS A 445 -23.20 23.78 -8.72
N LYS A 446 -21.92 24.17 -8.66
CA LYS A 446 -21.25 24.88 -9.77
C LYS A 446 -19.88 24.30 -10.15
N GLY A 447 -19.13 23.77 -9.20
CA GLY A 447 -17.79 23.23 -9.43
C GLY A 447 -17.41 22.23 -8.36
N CYS A 448 -16.60 21.24 -8.76
CA CYS A 448 -16.12 20.16 -7.93
C CYS A 448 -15.30 20.65 -6.72
N PHE A 449 -15.02 19.74 -5.79
CA PHE A 449 -14.15 19.96 -4.66
C PHE A 449 -13.09 18.87 -4.56
N GLY A 450 -12.11 19.07 -3.69
CA GLY A 450 -10.87 18.29 -3.66
C GLY A 450 -9.72 19.09 -4.24
N ASP A 451 -8.53 18.53 -4.15
CA ASP A 451 -7.30 19.12 -4.68
C ASP A 451 -6.37 18.04 -5.26
N ALA A 452 -5.15 18.45 -5.64
CA ALA A 452 -4.12 17.58 -6.22
C ALA A 452 -3.60 16.47 -5.28
N SER A 453 -4.03 16.44 -4.01
CA SER A 453 -3.77 15.31 -3.10
C SER A 453 -4.92 14.30 -3.05
N THR A 454 -5.98 14.50 -3.85
CA THR A 454 -7.02 13.48 -4.08
C THR A 454 -6.42 12.30 -4.83
N VAL A 455 -6.67 11.10 -4.36
CA VAL A 455 -6.17 9.86 -4.99
C VAL A 455 -7.36 8.95 -5.26
N LEU A 456 -7.54 8.56 -6.52
CA LEU A 456 -8.49 7.52 -6.92
C LEU A 456 -7.71 6.20 -7.03
N PHE A 457 -8.29 5.08 -6.60
CA PHE A 457 -7.59 3.81 -6.61
C PHE A 457 -8.54 2.61 -6.79
N GLN A 458 -7.96 1.50 -7.21
CA GLN A 458 -8.57 0.18 -7.24
C GLN A 458 -7.78 -0.74 -6.31
N LEU A 459 -8.46 -1.48 -5.42
CA LEU A 459 -7.83 -2.44 -4.50
C LEU A 459 -7.93 -3.88 -5.00
N SER A 460 -9.04 -4.20 -5.67
CA SER A 460 -9.36 -5.53 -6.19
C SER A 460 -10.04 -5.44 -7.55
N PRO A 461 -9.82 -6.41 -8.47
CA PRO A 461 -8.90 -7.55 -8.36
C PRO A 461 -7.44 -7.22 -8.69
N VAL A 462 -7.18 -6.04 -9.25
CA VAL A 462 -5.81 -5.55 -9.52
C VAL A 462 -5.62 -4.25 -8.77
N HIS A 463 -4.55 -4.17 -7.98
CA HIS A 463 -4.21 -2.96 -7.26
C HIS A 463 -3.68 -1.88 -8.21
N ASP A 464 -4.30 -0.71 -8.25
CA ASP A 464 -3.90 0.39 -9.14
C ASP A 464 -4.20 1.73 -8.48
N VAL A 465 -3.34 2.73 -8.71
CA VAL A 465 -3.43 4.05 -8.07
C VAL A 465 -3.37 5.13 -9.14
N PHE A 466 -4.43 5.94 -9.18
CA PHE A 466 -4.64 7.04 -10.12
C PHE A 466 -4.48 8.37 -9.38
N HIS A 467 -3.26 8.92 -9.43
CA HIS A 467 -2.95 10.21 -8.82
C HIS A 467 -3.66 11.36 -9.55
N ALA A 468 -4.01 12.41 -8.80
CA ALA A 468 -4.56 13.62 -9.38
C ALA A 468 -3.64 14.23 -10.44
N SER A 469 -4.26 14.77 -11.48
CA SER A 469 -3.65 15.52 -12.57
C SER A 469 -3.97 17.00 -12.40
N SER A 470 -3.09 17.87 -12.88
CA SER A 470 -3.33 19.32 -12.94
C SER A 470 -4.09 19.76 -14.20
N TYR A 471 -4.48 18.81 -15.06
CA TYR A 471 -5.19 19.10 -16.31
C TYR A 471 -6.63 19.59 -16.09
N SER A 472 -7.33 19.04 -15.10
CA SER A 472 -8.65 19.48 -14.67
C SER A 472 -8.78 19.41 -13.15
N GLU A 473 -9.53 20.36 -12.57
CA GLU A 473 -9.86 20.42 -11.14
C GLU A 473 -11.21 19.74 -10.82
N ASP A 474 -11.75 18.96 -11.76
CA ASP A 474 -13.00 18.20 -11.57
C ASP A 474 -12.75 16.94 -10.72
N TYR A 475 -12.28 17.10 -9.48
CA TYR A 475 -11.84 15.99 -8.62
C TYR A 475 -13.01 15.21 -8.04
N VAL A 476 -13.89 15.85 -7.26
CA VAL A 476 -15.05 15.22 -6.61
C VAL A 476 -16.30 16.09 -6.73
N TYR A 477 -17.43 15.49 -7.03
CA TYR A 477 -18.74 16.11 -6.84
C TYR A 477 -19.70 15.21 -6.07
N PHE A 478 -20.63 15.87 -5.39
CA PHE A 478 -21.79 15.25 -4.78
C PHE A 478 -23.00 16.13 -5.11
N ASN A 479 -23.94 15.64 -5.91
CA ASN A 479 -25.12 16.40 -6.31
C ASN A 479 -26.40 15.59 -6.10
N ARG A 480 -27.52 16.31 -6.02
CA ARG A 480 -28.86 15.74 -5.84
C ARG A 480 -29.85 16.38 -6.81
N PRO A 481 -31.05 15.78 -6.95
CA PRO A 481 -32.13 16.41 -7.69
C PRO A 481 -32.33 17.85 -7.19
N PRO A 482 -32.48 18.82 -8.11
CA PRO A 482 -32.85 18.64 -9.52
C PRO A 482 -31.68 18.39 -10.50
N THR A 483 -30.41 18.38 -10.07
CA THR A 483 -29.26 18.26 -10.98
C THR A 483 -29.22 16.87 -11.62
N HIS A 484 -29.22 16.75 -12.95
CA HIS A 484 -29.25 15.45 -13.63
C HIS A 484 -28.04 15.23 -14.56
N PRO A 485 -27.40 14.04 -14.51
CA PRO A 485 -27.57 12.99 -13.51
C PRO A 485 -27.17 13.45 -12.08
N SER A 486 -27.89 12.91 -11.10
CA SER A 486 -27.57 13.07 -9.67
C SER A 486 -26.67 11.91 -9.22
N GLY A 487 -25.92 12.12 -8.15
CA GLY A 487 -25.07 11.09 -7.57
C GLY A 487 -23.75 11.65 -7.07
N LEU A 488 -22.78 10.76 -7.03
CA LEU A 488 -21.42 11.03 -6.59
C LEU A 488 -20.48 10.76 -7.75
N GLY A 489 -19.53 11.64 -8.03
CA GLY A 489 -18.54 11.36 -9.04
C GLY A 489 -17.15 11.87 -8.69
N LEU A 490 -16.16 11.16 -9.20
CA LEU A 490 -14.75 11.50 -9.17
C LEU A 490 -14.20 11.57 -10.59
N GLY A 491 -13.45 12.62 -10.91
CA GLY A 491 -12.76 12.74 -12.20
C GLY A 491 -13.69 13.11 -13.37
N THR A 492 -14.90 13.59 -13.07
CA THR A 492 -15.89 14.04 -14.05
C THR A 492 -16.42 15.41 -13.62
N PRO A 493 -16.60 16.37 -14.55
CA PRO A 493 -17.20 17.66 -14.22
C PRO A 493 -18.61 17.52 -13.69
N VAL A 494 -19.02 18.48 -12.86
CA VAL A 494 -20.41 18.56 -12.36
C VAL A 494 -21.38 18.58 -13.53
N PRO A 495 -22.38 17.67 -13.56
CA PRO A 495 -23.41 17.70 -14.59
C PRO A 495 -24.11 19.06 -14.67
N ARG A 496 -23.99 19.75 -15.81
CA ARG A 496 -24.62 21.06 -16.03
C ARG A 496 -26.01 20.87 -16.63
N GLN A 497 -27.02 21.45 -15.99
CA GLN A 497 -28.33 21.62 -16.61
C GLN A 497 -28.22 22.71 -17.69
N SER A 498 -28.51 22.37 -18.95
CA SER A 498 -28.70 23.39 -19.99
C SER A 498 -30.16 23.88 -19.93
N ALA A 499 -30.38 25.19 -20.07
CA ALA A 499 -31.73 25.76 -20.15
C ALA A 499 -32.57 25.20 -21.33
N SER A 500 -31.91 24.53 -22.29
CA SER A 500 -32.54 23.86 -23.44
C SER A 500 -32.96 22.41 -23.19
N SER A 501 -32.62 21.80 -22.05
CA SER A 501 -32.93 20.38 -21.74
C SER A 501 -34.20 20.20 -20.89
N SER A 502 -35.06 21.22 -20.81
CA SER A 502 -36.29 21.25 -20.00
C SER A 502 -37.42 20.35 -20.53
N THR A 503 -37.18 19.54 -21.56
CA THR A 503 -38.21 18.73 -22.21
C THR A 503 -37.67 17.33 -22.51
N HIS A 504 -37.90 16.40 -21.57
CA HIS A 504 -38.03 14.96 -21.80
C HIS A 504 -36.85 14.16 -22.38
N SER A 505 -35.60 14.60 -22.24
CA SER A 505 -34.45 13.72 -22.53
C SER A 505 -33.68 13.40 -21.25
N HIS A 506 -33.65 12.13 -20.86
CA HIS A 506 -32.66 11.61 -19.91
C HIS A 506 -31.28 12.00 -20.44
N ALA A 507 -30.63 12.98 -19.81
CA ALA A 507 -29.33 13.45 -20.25
C ALA A 507 -28.32 12.31 -20.07
N ILE A 508 -27.76 11.83 -21.19
CA ILE A 508 -26.73 10.78 -21.17
C ILE A 508 -25.53 11.30 -20.38
N PHE A 509 -25.19 10.60 -19.29
CA PHE A 509 -23.98 10.87 -18.52
C PHE A 509 -22.76 10.52 -19.35
N ARG A 510 -21.74 11.38 -19.34
CA ARG A 510 -20.46 11.11 -20.01
C ARG A 510 -19.35 11.08 -18.96
N PRO A 511 -18.87 9.89 -18.58
CA PRO A 511 -17.75 9.77 -17.65
C PRO A 511 -16.49 10.47 -18.20
N GLY A 512 -15.69 11.04 -17.30
CA GLY A 512 -14.36 11.55 -17.64
C GLY A 512 -13.35 10.42 -17.95
N PRO A 513 -12.15 10.77 -18.47
CA PRO A 513 -11.18 9.78 -18.93
C PRO A 513 -10.72 8.77 -17.88
N VAL A 514 -10.47 9.22 -16.65
CA VAL A 514 -10.19 8.37 -15.50
C VAL A 514 -11.15 8.81 -14.41
N SER A 515 -12.24 8.08 -14.25
CA SER A 515 -13.37 8.54 -13.43
C SER A 515 -14.16 7.40 -12.79
N LEU A 516 -14.75 7.69 -11.64
CA LEU A 516 -15.68 6.82 -10.93
C LEU A 516 -16.97 7.59 -10.68
N HIS A 517 -18.12 7.04 -11.05
CA HIS A 517 -19.43 7.62 -10.76
C HIS A 517 -20.33 6.59 -10.10
N LEU A 518 -21.01 6.99 -9.01
CA LEU A 518 -22.08 6.25 -8.36
C LEU A 518 -23.38 7.02 -8.56
N ASP A 519 -24.46 6.29 -8.87
CA ASP A 519 -25.79 6.88 -9.07
C ASP A 519 -26.38 7.42 -7.75
N ASP A 520 -27.53 8.09 -7.84
CA ASP A 520 -28.20 8.70 -6.67
C ASP A 520 -28.88 7.68 -5.75
N ALA A 521 -29.19 6.49 -6.28
CA ALA A 521 -29.63 5.35 -5.49
C ALA A 521 -28.48 4.67 -4.74
N LEU A 522 -27.22 4.94 -5.12
CA LEU A 522 -26.03 4.23 -4.66
C LEU A 522 -26.16 2.70 -4.89
N GLU A 523 -26.82 2.32 -5.98
CA GLU A 523 -27.06 0.93 -6.40
C GLU A 523 -26.08 0.54 -7.51
N PHE A 524 -25.69 1.48 -8.38
CA PHE A 524 -24.81 1.20 -9.51
C PHE A 524 -23.63 2.16 -9.60
N GLY A 525 -22.49 1.61 -10.03
CA GLY A 525 -21.26 2.33 -10.27
C GLY A 525 -20.74 2.14 -11.69
N VAL A 526 -20.07 3.17 -12.21
CA VAL A 526 -19.27 3.08 -13.44
C VAL A 526 -17.88 3.65 -13.19
N PHE A 527 -16.86 2.84 -13.46
CA PHE A 527 -15.48 3.26 -13.56
C PHE A 527 -15.07 3.28 -15.03
N THR A 528 -14.48 4.39 -15.50
CA THR A 528 -13.95 4.52 -16.86
C THR A 528 -12.47 4.84 -16.78
N HIS A 529 -11.66 4.12 -17.56
CA HIS A 529 -10.27 4.45 -17.80
C HIS A 529 -9.99 4.53 -19.30
N LEU A 530 -9.42 5.66 -19.70
CA LEU A 530 -8.88 5.94 -21.02
C LEU A 530 -7.39 6.20 -20.90
N ALA A 531 -6.58 5.42 -21.63
CA ALA A 531 -5.13 5.52 -21.62
C ALA A 531 -4.60 6.85 -22.20
N GLU A 532 -5.38 7.51 -23.05
CA GLU A 532 -5.05 8.86 -23.56
C GLU A 532 -4.99 9.91 -22.45
N GLY A 533 -5.67 9.66 -21.31
CA GLY A 533 -5.72 10.59 -20.19
C GLY A 533 -6.53 11.85 -20.51
N GLY A 534 -6.07 13.00 -20.01
CA GLY A 534 -6.74 14.29 -20.22
C GLY A 534 -7.88 14.61 -19.24
N GLY A 535 -7.89 13.98 -18.07
CA GLY A 535 -8.85 14.25 -16.99
C GLY A 535 -8.19 14.72 -15.70
N SER A 536 -8.98 14.73 -14.62
CA SER A 536 -8.55 15.11 -13.27
C SER A 536 -7.63 14.08 -12.60
N PHE A 537 -7.51 12.88 -13.16
CA PHE A 537 -6.61 11.83 -12.70
C PHE A 537 -5.74 11.32 -13.85
N HIS A 538 -4.52 10.91 -13.52
CA HIS A 538 -3.62 10.26 -14.48
C HIS A 538 -4.08 8.82 -14.80
N PRO A 539 -3.89 8.35 -16.04
CA PRO A 539 -4.14 6.95 -16.37
C PRO A 539 -3.17 6.02 -15.65
N SER A 540 -3.58 4.75 -15.48
CA SER A 540 -2.74 3.65 -14.97
C SER A 540 -1.32 3.67 -15.54
N ARG A 541 -0.35 3.55 -14.63
CA ARG A 541 1.07 3.41 -14.96
C ARG A 541 1.54 1.96 -14.95
N LEU A 542 0.66 1.01 -14.62
CA LEU A 542 1.00 -0.40 -14.54
C LEU A 542 1.39 -0.94 -15.92
N PRO A 543 2.48 -1.71 -16.06
CA PRO A 543 2.89 -2.28 -17.33
C PRO A 543 1.78 -3.11 -18.02
N VAL A 544 1.00 -3.86 -17.23
CA VAL A 544 -0.07 -4.73 -17.73
C VAL A 544 -1.32 -3.97 -18.23
N ARG A 545 -1.51 -2.72 -17.79
CA ARG A 545 -2.66 -1.86 -18.13
C ARG A 545 -2.30 -0.65 -18.99
N LYS A 546 -1.01 -0.40 -19.19
CA LYS A 546 -0.52 0.70 -20.01
C LYS A 546 -1.14 0.65 -21.41
N SER A 547 -1.60 1.79 -21.90
CA SER A 547 -2.20 1.93 -23.23
C SER A 547 -3.50 1.14 -23.46
N LYS A 548 -4.14 0.60 -22.42
CA LYS A 548 -5.44 -0.09 -22.52
C LYS A 548 -6.57 0.80 -22.02
N ASN A 549 -7.71 0.75 -22.70
CA ASN A 549 -8.95 1.41 -22.28
C ASN A 549 -9.91 0.36 -21.72
N TRP A 550 -10.58 0.65 -20.62
CA TRP A 550 -11.61 -0.23 -20.06
C TRP A 550 -12.73 0.56 -19.40
N GLN A 551 -13.87 -0.10 -19.23
CA GLN A 551 -15.00 0.45 -18.49
C GLN A 551 -15.67 -0.65 -17.67
N ASP A 552 -15.63 -0.48 -16.37
CA ASP A 552 -16.30 -1.37 -15.41
C ASP A 552 -17.64 -0.74 -15.03
N ARG A 553 -18.72 -1.48 -15.27
CA ARG A 553 -20.06 -1.17 -14.78
C ARG A 553 -20.38 -2.24 -13.76
N PHE A 554 -20.81 -1.84 -12.57
CA PHE A 554 -20.96 -2.77 -11.45
C PHE A 554 -22.15 -2.40 -10.58
N GLU A 555 -22.75 -3.41 -9.97
CA GLU A 555 -23.76 -3.28 -8.89
C GLU A 555 -23.02 -3.15 -7.56
N ILE A 556 -23.45 -2.20 -6.73
CA ILE A 556 -22.81 -1.88 -5.45
C ILE A 556 -23.36 -2.81 -4.37
N ASP A 557 -22.48 -3.63 -3.79
CA ASP A 557 -22.82 -4.48 -2.64
C ASP A 557 -22.53 -3.76 -1.32
N SER A 558 -21.49 -2.92 -1.29
CA SER A 558 -21.01 -2.25 -0.09
C SER A 558 -20.44 -0.88 -0.41
N LEU A 559 -20.72 0.09 0.48
CA LEU A 559 -20.22 1.46 0.38
C LEU A 559 -19.87 1.97 1.77
N GLU A 560 -18.64 2.43 1.95
CA GLU A 560 -18.13 2.91 3.23
C GLU A 560 -17.43 4.26 3.08
N VAL A 561 -17.54 5.09 4.12
CA VAL A 561 -16.74 6.31 4.27
C VAL A 561 -16.04 6.28 5.62
N TRP A 562 -14.73 6.44 5.58
CA TRP A 562 -13.86 6.45 6.74
C TRP A 562 -13.24 7.83 6.93
N GLY A 563 -13.41 8.41 8.10
CA GLY A 563 -12.79 9.66 8.49
C GLY A 563 -11.33 9.44 8.86
N CYS A 564 -10.43 10.13 8.20
CA CYS A 564 -9.04 10.26 8.61
C CYS A 564 -8.93 11.44 9.57
N GLY A 565 -8.47 11.20 10.79
CA GLY A 565 -8.35 12.25 11.79
C GLY A 565 -8.39 11.60 13.16
N GLY A 566 -7.33 11.79 13.94
CA GLY A 566 -7.18 11.16 15.25
C GLY A 566 -8.25 11.62 16.25
N ASP A 567 -8.05 11.28 17.52
CA ASP A 567 -9.07 11.48 18.55
C ASP A 567 -9.54 12.95 18.68
N GLU A 568 -8.70 13.94 18.37
CA GLU A 568 -9.08 15.35 18.41
C GLU A 568 -10.21 15.71 17.44
N VAL A 569 -10.14 15.22 16.18
CA VAL A 569 -11.17 15.48 15.17
C VAL A 569 -12.46 14.74 15.53
N ALA A 570 -12.33 13.50 16.02
CA ALA A 570 -13.45 12.70 16.48
C ALA A 570 -14.18 13.35 17.67
N ASP A 571 -13.44 13.87 18.65
CA ASP A 571 -14.01 14.54 19.81
C ASP A 571 -14.66 15.87 19.45
N ALA A 572 -14.07 16.63 18.51
CA ALA A 572 -14.68 17.84 17.98
C ALA A 572 -16.02 17.53 17.28
N GLN A 573 -16.06 16.48 16.46
CA GLN A 573 -17.30 16.03 15.82
C GLN A 573 -18.34 15.58 16.84
N ARG A 574 -17.96 14.79 17.86
CA ARG A 574 -18.88 14.31 18.89
C ARG A 574 -19.48 15.47 19.69
N LYS A 575 -18.68 16.48 20.04
CA LYS A 575 -19.15 17.69 20.72
C LYS A 575 -20.15 18.46 19.86
N GLU A 576 -19.86 18.59 18.57
CA GLU A 576 -20.74 19.28 17.60
C GLU A 576 -22.07 18.53 17.42
N TRP A 577 -22.04 17.20 17.25
CA TRP A 577 -23.27 16.41 17.17
C TRP A 577 -24.11 16.49 18.44
N ALA A 578 -23.49 16.39 19.61
CA ALA A 578 -24.19 16.53 20.89
C ALA A 578 -24.79 17.93 21.07
N PHE A 579 -24.13 18.97 20.54
CA PHE A 579 -24.67 20.32 20.53
C PHE A 579 -25.88 20.43 19.61
N GLN A 580 -25.79 19.91 18.38
CA GLN A 580 -26.89 19.91 17.42
C GLN A 580 -28.08 19.07 17.88
N GLU A 581 -27.86 17.93 18.50
CA GLU A 581 -28.93 17.10 19.06
C GLU A 581 -29.65 17.84 20.20
N ARG A 582 -28.90 18.49 21.10
CA ARG A 582 -29.47 19.31 22.17
C ARG A 582 -30.23 20.51 21.63
N GLU A 583 -29.73 21.14 20.57
CA GLU A 583 -30.41 22.26 19.90
C GLU A 583 -31.67 21.78 19.17
N ALA A 584 -31.61 20.63 18.49
CA ALA A 584 -32.75 20.02 17.81
C ALA A 584 -33.82 19.58 18.80
N GLU A 585 -33.44 19.03 19.96
CA GLU A 585 -34.36 18.72 21.05
C GLU A 585 -34.98 20.00 21.64
N ALA A 586 -34.20 21.07 21.84
CA ALA A 586 -34.72 22.36 22.27
C ALA A 586 -35.74 22.92 21.26
N ARG A 587 -35.46 22.85 19.95
CA ARG A 587 -36.40 23.24 18.89
C ARG A 587 -37.65 22.36 18.88
N ARG A 588 -37.53 21.05 19.11
CA ARG A 588 -38.70 20.15 19.26
C ARG A 588 -39.52 20.48 20.50
N ARG A 589 -38.89 20.76 21.63
CA ARG A 589 -39.56 21.14 22.89
C ARG A 589 -40.31 22.47 22.76
N ILE A 590 -39.76 23.44 22.02
CA ILE A 590 -40.45 24.69 21.71
C ILE A 590 -41.68 24.43 20.83
N ASN A 591 -41.57 23.58 19.81
CA ASN A 591 -42.69 23.27 18.91
C ASN A 591 -43.77 22.35 19.53
N LEU A 592 -43.45 21.56 20.57
CA LEU A 592 -44.44 20.81 21.35
C LEU A 592 -45.12 21.67 22.45
N GLY A 593 -44.57 22.83 22.80
CA GLY A 593 -45.08 23.71 23.86
C GLY A 593 -45.91 24.90 23.40
N THR A 594 -46.06 25.13 22.09
CA THR A 594 -46.81 26.26 21.51
C THR A 594 -48.22 25.91 21.03
N GLY A 595 -48.69 24.67 21.26
CA GLY A 595 -50.12 24.37 21.21
C GLY A 595 -50.76 24.91 22.47
N ASP A 596 -51.16 26.18 22.45
CA ASP A 596 -51.88 26.82 23.55
C ASP A 596 -53.24 26.14 23.71
N VAL A 597 -53.30 25.16 24.62
CA VAL A 597 -54.50 24.35 24.91
C VAL A 597 -55.68 25.24 25.30
N ASP A 598 -55.41 26.41 25.88
CA ASP A 598 -56.44 27.38 26.24
C ASP A 598 -56.93 28.18 25.02
N ALA A 599 -56.05 28.55 24.08
CA ALA A 599 -56.46 29.15 22.80
C ALA A 599 -57.26 28.18 21.92
N ASP A 600 -56.87 26.91 21.85
CA ASP A 600 -57.63 25.86 21.15
C ASP A 600 -58.99 25.60 21.83
N ARG A 601 -59.06 25.69 23.17
CA ARG A 601 -60.31 25.58 23.93
C ARG A 601 -61.23 26.80 23.75
N GLU A 602 -60.67 28.00 23.61
CA GLU A 602 -61.41 29.23 23.28
C GLU A 602 -61.92 29.22 21.84
N LEU A 603 -61.14 28.70 20.89
CA LEU A 603 -61.57 28.48 19.51
C LEU A 603 -62.68 27.42 19.42
N LEU A 604 -62.60 26.31 20.18
CA LEU A 604 -63.66 25.31 20.28
C LEU A 604 -64.94 25.84 20.96
N LYS A 605 -64.81 26.80 21.89
CA LYS A 605 -65.94 27.54 22.47
C LYS A 605 -66.58 28.50 21.46
N MET A 606 -65.78 29.24 20.69
CA MET A 606 -66.30 30.15 19.65
C MET A 606 -66.87 29.42 18.44
N ALA A 607 -66.37 28.21 18.14
CA ALA A 607 -66.91 27.31 17.13
C ALA A 607 -68.15 26.51 17.60
N GLY A 608 -68.62 26.72 18.83
CA GLY A 608 -69.87 26.15 19.36
C GLY A 608 -69.80 24.66 19.74
N LEU A 609 -68.61 24.07 19.82
CA LEU A 609 -68.44 22.63 20.06
C LEU A 609 -68.33 22.25 21.54
N VAL A 610 -68.02 23.19 22.44
CA VAL A 610 -67.87 22.88 23.89
C VAL A 610 -68.47 23.96 24.79
N GLY A 611 -69.72 23.74 25.22
CA GLY A 611 -70.39 24.50 26.29
C GLY A 611 -71.70 23.85 26.74
N GLN A 612 -71.72 23.33 27.99
CA GLN A 612 -72.90 22.92 28.78
C GLN A 612 -74.01 23.99 28.66
N GLY A 613 -75.30 23.69 28.43
CA GLY A 613 -76.14 22.62 28.95
C GLY A 613 -77.05 23.19 30.03
N HIS A 614 -78.32 23.51 29.72
CA HIS A 614 -79.41 23.71 30.69
C HIS A 614 -80.80 23.39 30.07
N SER A 615 -81.48 22.43 30.70
CA SER A 615 -82.91 22.47 31.09
C SER A 615 -84.05 22.04 30.12
N GLY A 616 -84.85 21.06 30.59
CA GLY A 616 -86.23 20.75 30.18
C GLY A 616 -86.35 19.42 29.41
N GLY A 617 -86.84 18.30 29.95
CA GLY A 617 -87.99 18.13 30.83
C GLY A 617 -89.20 17.70 30.00
N SER A 618 -89.59 16.43 30.12
CA SER A 618 -90.65 15.72 29.38
C SER A 618 -92.01 16.45 29.29
N VAL A 619 -92.67 16.35 28.13
CA VAL A 619 -94.03 15.78 27.92
C VAL A 619 -94.06 15.12 26.55
#